data_AF-A0A1S4D977-F1
#
_entry.id   AF-A0A1S4D977-F1
#
_cell.length_a   1.000
_cell.length_b   1.000
_cell.length_c   1.000
_cell.angle_alpha   90.00
_cell.angle_beta   90.00
_cell.angle_gamma   90.00
#
_symmetry.space_group_name_H-M   'P 1'
#
loop_
_entity.id
_entity.type
_entity.pdbx_description
1 polymer ?
#
loop_
_entity_poly.entity_id
_entity_poly.type
_entity_poly.pdbx_seq_one_letter_code
_entity_poly.pdbx_strand_id
1 'polypeptide(L)'
;PPFFAPKFDGKYLHKVLQEKLGETRLHQTLTNGIIPTFDMKNFQPTIFTKSEIANSPHLDAKMSDICIDTSAAPTYFPPYYFENDDGKGNQYEFNLIDGTTVAGNPALVALSTVTNSAETDLSFAYIKPLDVKNILLLSLGTGTTADFAGKYTARMQLSGVLFPGFYNNSNPLIEMSSAASAIMNDYYISTIYRALGAETNYLRIEETALTGNITQIDNATEANMNLLKQIGENLLKKQASNGNTETNEEALKRLAKLLSERKKLRANKASQ
;
A
#
# COMPACT_ATOMS: atom_id res chain seq x y z
N PRO A 1 -10.87 -13.71 27.27
CA PRO A 1 -11.01 -12.63 26.27
C PRO A 1 -12.48 -12.51 25.83
N PRO A 2 -13.03 -11.31 25.62
CA PRO A 2 -14.38 -11.20 25.05
C PRO A 2 -14.42 -11.91 23.70
N PHE A 3 -15.57 -12.52 23.36
CA PHE A 3 -15.79 -13.30 22.14
C PHE A 3 -15.54 -12.49 20.83
N PHE A 4 -15.45 -11.15 20.94
CA PHE A 4 -15.17 -10.21 19.87
C PHE A 4 -13.91 -9.40 20.18
N ALA A 5 -12.75 -10.05 20.14
CA ALA A 5 -11.44 -9.41 20.25
C ALA A 5 -10.64 -9.64 18.96
N PRO A 6 -9.72 -8.74 18.59
CA PRO A 6 -8.80 -8.99 17.50
C PRO A 6 -7.96 -10.25 17.78
N LYS A 7 -7.51 -10.92 16.71
CA LYS A 7 -6.71 -12.15 16.80
C LYS A 7 -5.40 -11.95 17.57
N PHE A 8 -4.80 -10.77 17.44
CA PHE A 8 -3.56 -10.37 18.08
C PHE A 8 -3.76 -9.10 18.93
N ASP A 9 -3.00 -8.97 20.01
CA ASP A 9 -3.09 -7.81 20.92
C ASP A 9 -2.25 -6.59 20.48
N GLY A 10 -1.46 -6.74 19.41
CA GLY A 10 -0.60 -5.68 18.85
C GLY A 10 0.65 -5.36 19.67
N LYS A 11 0.79 -5.84 20.91
CA LYS A 11 1.86 -5.37 21.82
C LYS A 11 3.26 -5.60 21.29
N TYR A 12 3.50 -6.78 20.71
CA TYR A 12 4.80 -7.12 20.13
C TYR A 12 5.09 -6.29 18.87
N LEU A 13 4.08 -6.08 18.01
CA LEU A 13 4.21 -5.23 16.83
C LEU A 13 4.59 -3.79 17.24
N HIS A 14 3.89 -3.22 18.22
CA HIS A 14 4.16 -1.87 18.72
C HIS A 14 5.59 -1.77 19.26
N LYS A 15 6.00 -2.74 20.09
CA LYS A 15 7.35 -2.81 20.66
C LYS A 15 8.42 -2.81 19.56
N VAL A 16 8.30 -3.69 18.56
CA VAL A 16 9.29 -3.77 17.47
C VAL A 16 9.34 -2.48 16.67
N LEU A 17 8.19 -1.88 16.35
CA LEU A 17 8.14 -0.62 15.59
C LEU A 17 8.76 0.54 16.38
N GLN A 18 8.46 0.66 17.66
CA GLN A 18 9.05 1.67 18.55
C GLN A 18 10.56 1.46 18.72
N GLU A 19 11.02 0.22 18.90
CA GLU A 19 12.46 -0.09 18.99
C GLU A 19 13.22 0.22 17.69
N LYS A 20 12.62 -0.03 16.53
CA LYS A 20 13.26 0.15 15.23
C LYS A 20 13.22 1.58 14.71
N LEU A 21 12.12 2.29 14.95
CA LEU A 21 11.88 3.64 14.39
C LEU A 21 12.18 4.75 15.42
N GLY A 22 12.20 4.41 16.71
CA GLY A 22 12.47 5.35 17.79
C GLY A 22 11.53 6.55 17.75
N GLU A 23 12.11 7.74 17.94
CA GLU A 23 11.38 9.01 17.95
C GLU A 23 11.31 9.68 16.57
N THR A 24 11.64 8.94 15.50
CA THR A 24 11.63 9.48 14.14
C THR A 24 10.21 9.93 13.76
N ARG A 25 10.06 11.15 13.29
CA ARG A 25 8.79 11.73 12.81
C ARG A 25 8.70 11.79 11.29
N LEU A 26 7.49 11.94 10.77
CA LEU A 26 7.20 11.95 9.34
C LEU A 26 8.05 12.96 8.56
N HIS A 27 8.26 14.17 9.08
CA HIS A 27 9.09 15.19 8.43
C HIS A 27 10.57 14.76 8.27
N GLN A 28 11.05 13.84 9.11
CA GLN A 28 12.44 13.36 9.11
C GLN A 28 12.68 12.26 8.07
N THR A 29 11.65 11.82 7.35
CA THR A 29 11.79 10.85 6.25
C THR A 29 12.70 11.38 5.13
N LEU A 30 13.56 10.50 4.61
CA LEU A 30 14.56 10.83 3.56
C LEU A 30 13.92 11.11 2.20
N THR A 31 12.72 10.57 1.98
CA THR A 31 11.91 10.75 0.77
C THR A 31 10.46 10.99 1.18
N ASN A 32 9.65 11.57 0.30
CA ASN A 32 8.22 11.74 0.57
C ASN A 32 7.55 10.36 0.72
N GLY A 33 7.20 10.01 1.96
CA GLY A 33 6.36 8.85 2.28
C GLY A 33 4.89 9.16 2.04
N ILE A 34 4.11 8.14 1.67
CA ILE A 34 2.66 8.20 1.52
C ILE A 34 2.11 6.95 2.18
N ILE A 35 1.48 7.12 3.35
CA ILE A 35 1.03 6.01 4.18
C ILE A 35 -0.47 6.22 4.47
N PRO A 36 -1.36 5.53 3.75
CA PRO A 36 -2.80 5.65 3.95
C PRO A 36 -3.24 4.90 5.21
N THR A 37 -4.25 5.46 5.88
CA THR A 37 -4.97 4.88 7.03
C THR A 37 -6.43 5.31 6.95
N PHE A 38 -7.31 4.76 7.78
CA PHE A 38 -8.69 5.22 7.89
C PHE A 38 -9.00 5.65 9.32
N ASP A 39 -9.48 6.88 9.50
CA ASP A 39 -9.91 7.41 10.79
C ASP A 39 -11.36 7.03 11.05
N MET A 40 -11.58 6.19 12.05
CA MET A 40 -12.92 5.71 12.40
C MET A 40 -13.75 6.77 13.11
N LYS A 41 -13.12 7.69 13.85
CA LYS A 41 -13.83 8.74 14.60
C LYS A 41 -14.33 9.82 13.66
N ASN A 42 -13.47 10.26 12.75
CA ASN A 42 -13.81 11.28 11.75
C ASN A 42 -14.45 10.68 10.49
N PHE A 43 -14.44 9.35 10.37
CA PHE A 43 -15.02 8.59 9.26
C PHE A 43 -14.49 9.01 7.88
N GLN A 44 -13.16 9.16 7.79
CA GLN A 44 -12.49 9.61 6.57
C GLN A 44 -11.09 8.97 6.44
N PRO A 45 -10.57 8.81 5.20
CA PRO A 45 -9.17 8.47 5.00
C PRO A 45 -8.24 9.52 5.63
N THR A 46 -7.16 9.05 6.27
CA THR A 46 -6.06 9.89 6.71
C THR A 46 -4.79 9.41 6.02
N ILE A 47 -4.18 10.27 5.20
CA ILE A 47 -2.97 9.93 4.44
C ILE A 47 -1.80 10.69 5.05
N PHE A 48 -0.89 9.96 5.69
CA PHE A 48 0.34 10.55 6.19
C PHE A 48 1.30 10.78 5.02
N THR A 49 1.58 12.05 4.74
CA THR A 49 2.59 12.41 3.76
C THR A 49 3.34 13.68 4.14
N LYS A 50 4.64 13.70 3.84
CA LYS A 50 5.55 14.79 4.20
C LYS A 50 5.14 16.12 3.56
N SER A 51 4.60 16.12 2.35
CA SER A 51 4.22 17.34 1.62
C SER A 51 3.05 18.08 2.27
N GLU A 52 2.17 17.37 2.99
CA GLU A 52 0.97 17.96 3.60
C GLU A 52 1.25 18.56 4.99
N ILE A 53 2.41 18.28 5.60
CA ILE A 53 2.75 18.75 6.95
C ILE A 53 2.67 20.29 7.05
N ALA A 54 3.07 21.01 6.00
CA ALA A 54 3.07 22.47 6.01
C ALA A 54 1.65 23.05 6.16
N ASN A 55 0.64 22.38 5.60
CA ASN A 55 -0.77 22.77 5.68
C ASN A 55 -1.49 22.15 6.88
N SER A 56 -1.03 20.96 7.28
CA SER A 56 -1.64 20.11 8.31
C SER A 56 -0.58 19.60 9.30
N PRO A 57 -0.11 20.45 10.24
CA PRO A 57 0.99 20.10 11.15
C PRO A 57 0.73 18.86 12.02
N HIS A 58 -0.53 18.60 12.36
CA HIS A 58 -0.95 17.40 13.09
C HIS A 58 -0.55 16.08 12.39
N LEU A 59 -0.32 16.08 11.08
CA LEU A 59 0.12 14.89 10.35
C LEU A 59 1.60 14.52 10.60
N ASP A 60 2.41 15.40 11.21
CA ASP A 60 3.80 15.10 11.53
C ASP A 60 3.92 14.16 12.74
N ALA A 61 3.32 12.98 12.69
CA ALA A 61 3.33 12.01 13.78
C ALA A 61 4.64 11.19 13.82
N LYS A 62 4.84 10.41 14.91
CA LYS A 62 5.95 9.45 14.96
C LYS A 62 5.74 8.37 13.90
N MET A 63 6.83 7.96 13.26
CA MET A 63 6.81 6.87 12.28
C MET A 63 6.38 5.55 12.92
N SER A 64 6.67 5.32 14.20
CA SER A 64 6.17 4.14 14.92
C SER A 64 4.65 4.11 14.95
N ASP A 65 4.02 5.25 15.24
CA ASP A 65 2.57 5.37 15.39
C ASP A 65 1.89 5.14 14.03
N ILE A 66 2.36 5.86 13.01
CA ILE A 66 1.90 5.71 11.62
C ILE A 66 2.05 4.25 11.12
N CYS A 67 3.16 3.57 11.44
CA CYS A 67 3.38 2.19 11.04
C CYS A 67 2.47 1.20 11.79
N ILE A 68 2.13 1.48 13.05
CA ILE A 68 1.14 0.70 13.79
C ILE A 68 -0.23 0.86 13.13
N ASP A 69 -0.66 2.09 12.85
CA ASP A 69 -1.96 2.40 12.25
C ASP A 69 -2.18 1.70 10.92
N THR A 70 -1.23 1.86 9.98
CA THR A 70 -1.35 1.28 8.65
C THR A 70 -1.32 -0.25 8.66
N SER A 71 -0.89 -0.88 9.77
CA SER A 71 -0.86 -2.33 9.96
C SER A 71 -2.01 -2.84 10.83
N ALA A 72 -2.85 -1.95 11.38
CA ALA A 72 -3.93 -2.28 12.31
C ALA A 72 -5.15 -2.84 11.57
N ALA A 73 -4.95 -3.98 10.89
CA ALA A 73 -5.98 -4.62 10.07
C ALA A 73 -7.17 -5.04 10.93
N PRO A 74 -8.41 -4.66 10.56
CA PRO A 74 -9.60 -5.08 11.27
C PRO A 74 -9.61 -6.60 11.47
N THR A 75 -10.06 -7.03 12.65
CA THR A 75 -10.10 -8.43 13.13
C THR A 75 -8.76 -9.10 13.42
N TYR A 76 -7.65 -8.54 12.95
CA TYR A 76 -6.30 -9.02 13.26
C TYR A 76 -5.67 -8.26 14.42
N PHE A 77 -5.72 -6.93 14.38
CA PHE A 77 -5.14 -6.06 15.40
C PHE A 77 -6.18 -5.08 15.95
N PRO A 78 -6.01 -4.59 17.19
CA PRO A 78 -6.85 -3.52 17.71
C PRO A 78 -6.63 -2.23 16.89
N PRO A 79 -7.66 -1.39 16.71
CA PRO A 79 -7.45 -0.02 16.25
C PRO A 79 -6.47 0.72 17.15
N TYR A 80 -5.75 1.68 16.57
CA TYR A 80 -4.71 2.41 17.29
C TYR A 80 -5.14 3.85 17.56
N TYR A 81 -4.75 4.33 18.74
CA TYR A 81 -5.03 5.66 19.23
C TYR A 81 -3.73 6.32 19.64
N PHE A 82 -3.56 7.56 19.21
CA PHE A 82 -2.50 8.44 19.69
C PHE A 82 -2.92 9.90 19.46
N GLU A 83 -2.14 10.80 20.05
CA GLU A 83 -2.32 12.24 19.90
C GLU A 83 -1.07 12.86 19.29
N ASN A 84 -1.25 13.94 18.54
CA ASN A 84 -0.16 14.76 18.05
C ASN A 84 -0.51 16.25 18.13
N ASP A 85 0.50 17.11 18.20
CA ASP A 85 0.31 18.57 18.24
C ASP A 85 -0.28 19.08 16.92
N ASP A 86 -1.32 19.92 16.98
CA ASP A 86 -1.97 20.51 15.80
C ASP A 86 -1.22 21.71 15.18
N GLY A 87 -0.07 22.07 15.73
CA GLY A 87 0.72 23.25 15.40
C GLY A 87 0.18 24.55 16.00
N LYS A 88 -0.92 24.48 16.77
CA LYS A 88 -1.57 25.61 17.45
C LYS A 88 -1.57 25.42 18.97
N GLY A 89 -0.86 24.41 19.47
CA GLY A 89 -0.77 24.06 20.88
C GLY A 89 -1.94 23.24 21.41
N ASN A 90 -2.79 22.69 20.53
CA ASN A 90 -3.81 21.71 20.91
C ASN A 90 -3.36 20.30 20.52
N GLN A 91 -3.98 19.29 21.14
CA GLN A 91 -3.81 17.90 20.74
C GLN A 91 -4.84 17.54 19.68
N TYR A 92 -4.38 16.92 18.60
CA TYR A 92 -5.18 16.28 17.58
C TYR A 92 -5.20 14.78 17.85
N GLU A 93 -6.38 14.21 17.99
CA GLU A 93 -6.57 12.78 18.25
C GLU A 93 -6.68 11.99 16.95
N PHE A 94 -5.95 10.88 16.87
CA PHE A 94 -6.02 9.90 15.78
C PHE A 94 -6.67 8.62 16.29
N ASN A 95 -7.66 8.10 15.55
CA ASN A 95 -8.39 6.87 15.90
C ASN A 95 -8.43 5.94 14.68
N LEU A 96 -7.29 5.33 14.36
CA LEU A 96 -7.03 4.81 13.03
C LEU A 96 -7.07 3.28 12.96
N ILE A 97 -7.36 2.80 11.76
CA ILE A 97 -7.22 1.41 11.32
C ILE A 97 -6.44 1.37 10.00
N ASP A 98 -6.08 0.16 9.60
CA ASP A 98 -5.36 -0.15 8.37
C ASP A 98 -5.96 0.52 7.12
N GLY A 99 -5.05 1.07 6.30
CA GLY A 99 -5.35 1.79 5.06
C GLY A 99 -5.78 0.91 3.89
N THR A 100 -5.78 -0.42 3.99
CA THR A 100 -6.33 -1.34 2.97
C THR A 100 -7.80 -1.07 2.68
N THR A 101 -8.53 -0.58 3.69
CA THR A 101 -9.91 -0.08 3.55
C THR A 101 -10.03 1.14 2.64
N VAL A 102 -8.95 1.94 2.54
CA VAL A 102 -8.83 3.13 1.68
C VAL A 102 -8.23 2.75 0.33
N ALA A 103 -7.07 2.10 0.34
CA ALA A 103 -6.31 1.75 -0.84
C ALA A 103 -5.45 0.50 -0.60
N GLY A 104 -6.01 -0.68 -0.85
CA GLY A 104 -5.24 -1.94 -0.87
C GLY A 104 -4.08 -1.95 -1.89
N ASN A 105 -4.13 -1.06 -2.89
CA ASN A 105 -3.01 -0.71 -3.74
C ASN A 105 -2.82 0.82 -3.73
N PRO A 106 -1.86 1.36 -2.96
CA PRO A 106 -1.68 2.81 -2.83
C PRO A 106 -1.01 3.46 -4.05
N ALA A 107 -0.76 2.74 -5.15
CA ALA A 107 -0.07 3.29 -6.31
C ALA A 107 -0.80 4.48 -6.95
N LEU A 108 -2.15 4.44 -6.98
CA LEU A 108 -2.93 5.57 -7.52
C LEU A 108 -2.89 6.76 -6.55
N VAL A 109 -2.96 6.51 -5.23
CA VAL A 109 -2.78 7.55 -4.20
C VAL A 109 -1.41 8.21 -4.36
N ALA A 110 -0.37 7.42 -4.61
CA ALA A 110 0.98 7.94 -4.86
C ALA A 110 1.03 8.81 -6.12
N LEU A 111 0.44 8.36 -7.23
CA LEU A 111 0.38 9.12 -8.47
C LEU A 111 -0.38 10.45 -8.30
N SER A 112 -1.51 10.43 -7.60
CA SER A 112 -2.29 11.63 -7.28
C SER A 112 -1.49 12.60 -6.41
N THR A 113 -0.78 12.10 -5.39
CA THR A 113 0.03 12.94 -4.50
C THR A 113 1.17 13.63 -5.27
N VAL A 114 1.85 12.91 -6.16
CA VAL A 114 2.90 13.48 -7.04
C VAL A 114 2.31 14.52 -7.98
N THR A 115 1.11 14.26 -8.53
CA THR A 115 0.41 15.19 -9.42
C THR A 115 0.03 16.48 -8.69
N ASN A 116 -0.52 16.39 -7.47
CA ASN A 116 -0.86 17.56 -6.66
C ASN A 116 0.40 18.31 -6.18
N SER A 117 1.47 17.58 -5.84
CA SER A 117 2.75 18.19 -5.46
C SER A 117 3.37 18.95 -6.63
N ALA A 118 3.14 18.55 -7.88
CA ALA A 118 3.63 19.29 -9.04
C ALA A 118 3.03 20.70 -9.18
N GLU A 119 1.84 20.93 -8.59
CA GLU A 119 1.21 22.25 -8.58
C GLU A 119 1.73 23.15 -7.44
N THR A 120 2.30 22.56 -6.39
CA THR A 120 2.58 23.25 -5.11
C THR A 120 4.05 23.25 -4.70
N ASP A 121 4.85 22.30 -5.17
CA ASP A 121 6.27 22.13 -4.86
C ASP A 121 7.14 22.35 -6.10
N LEU A 122 8.02 23.36 -6.03
CA LEU A 122 8.98 23.71 -7.08
C LEU A 122 9.93 22.56 -7.45
N SER A 123 10.18 21.63 -6.52
CA SER A 123 10.97 20.42 -6.76
C SER A 123 10.28 19.45 -7.72
N PHE A 124 8.97 19.59 -7.95
CA PHE A 124 8.16 18.83 -8.92
C PHE A 124 7.70 19.66 -10.12
N ALA A 125 8.00 20.96 -10.19
CA ALA A 125 7.52 21.87 -11.24
C ALA A 125 7.93 21.48 -12.69
N TYR A 126 8.91 20.59 -12.87
CA TYR A 126 9.25 20.05 -14.19
C TYR A 126 8.28 18.95 -14.68
N ILE A 127 7.43 18.42 -13.80
CA ILE A 127 6.36 17.48 -14.13
C ILE A 127 5.10 18.32 -14.28
N LYS A 128 4.50 18.36 -15.46
CA LYS A 128 3.17 18.97 -15.59
C LYS A 128 2.13 18.04 -14.92
N PRO A 129 0.99 18.57 -14.40
CA PRO A 129 -0.06 17.71 -13.88
C PRO A 129 -0.43 16.60 -14.88
N LEU A 130 -0.47 15.35 -14.40
CA LEU A 130 -0.70 14.13 -15.19
C LEU A 130 0.31 13.82 -16.30
N ASP A 131 1.51 14.41 -16.28
CA ASP A 131 2.58 14.08 -17.23
C ASP A 131 3.30 12.77 -16.87
N VAL A 132 2.57 11.66 -17.00
CA VAL A 132 3.04 10.30 -16.66
C VAL A 132 4.22 9.84 -17.52
N LYS A 133 4.53 10.52 -18.62
CA LYS A 133 5.76 10.29 -19.40
C LYS A 133 7.02 10.60 -18.59
N ASN A 134 6.91 11.50 -17.60
CA ASN A 134 7.99 11.89 -16.71
C ASN A 134 7.95 11.19 -15.33
N ILE A 135 6.98 10.28 -15.12
CA ILE A 135 6.77 9.53 -13.88
C ILE A 135 7.01 8.04 -14.13
N LEU A 136 8.09 7.51 -13.56
CA LEU A 136 8.32 6.07 -13.47
C LEU A 136 7.61 5.54 -12.22
N LEU A 137 6.72 4.56 -12.38
CA LEU A 137 5.92 3.99 -11.30
C LEU A 137 6.13 2.48 -11.25
N LEU A 138 6.72 2.01 -10.13
CA LEU A 138 6.78 0.61 -9.76
C LEU A 138 5.71 0.35 -8.71
N SER A 139 4.79 -0.56 -9.01
CA SER A 139 3.76 -1.00 -8.08
C SER A 139 3.99 -2.48 -7.77
N LEU A 140 4.20 -2.80 -6.49
CA LEU A 140 4.44 -4.16 -6.01
C LEU A 140 3.23 -4.63 -5.23
N GLY A 141 2.71 -5.79 -5.58
CA GLY A 141 1.62 -6.43 -4.87
C GLY A 141 2.10 -7.59 -3.99
N THR A 142 1.29 -7.95 -3.00
CA THR A 142 1.52 -9.09 -2.11
C THR A 142 0.83 -10.36 -2.59
N GLY A 143 0.24 -10.32 -3.79
CA GLY A 143 -0.50 -11.38 -4.41
C GLY A 143 -1.99 -11.37 -4.08
N THR A 144 -2.79 -11.95 -4.97
CA THR A 144 -4.23 -12.14 -4.81
C THR A 144 -4.56 -13.61 -4.61
N THR A 145 -5.53 -13.88 -3.74
CA THR A 145 -6.01 -15.23 -3.46
C THR A 145 -6.98 -15.71 -4.54
N ALA A 146 -6.82 -16.95 -4.97
CA ALA A 146 -7.82 -17.67 -5.78
C ALA A 146 -8.77 -18.52 -4.91
N ASP A 147 -8.59 -18.57 -3.58
CA ASP A 147 -9.37 -19.44 -2.68
C ASP A 147 -10.86 -19.07 -2.60
N PHE A 148 -11.21 -17.83 -2.97
CA PHE A 148 -12.58 -17.35 -3.01
C PHE A 148 -13.26 -17.60 -4.37
N ALA A 149 -12.49 -17.94 -5.41
CA ALA A 149 -13.03 -18.16 -6.74
C ALA A 149 -13.99 -19.35 -6.75
N GLY A 150 -15.24 -19.12 -7.19
CA GLY A 150 -16.30 -20.14 -7.23
C GLY A 150 -16.87 -20.54 -5.86
N LYS A 151 -16.36 -19.99 -4.76
CA LYS A 151 -16.73 -20.40 -3.40
C LYS A 151 -18.07 -19.82 -2.93
N TYR A 152 -18.33 -18.56 -3.25
CA TYR A 152 -19.58 -17.88 -2.93
C TYR A 152 -20.36 -17.66 -4.22
N THR A 153 -21.57 -18.23 -4.31
CA THR A 153 -22.41 -18.12 -5.50
C THR A 153 -23.71 -17.38 -5.19
N ALA A 154 -24.26 -16.68 -6.18
CA ALA A 154 -25.54 -15.99 -6.04
C ALA A 154 -26.67 -16.95 -5.60
N ARG A 155 -26.65 -18.20 -6.07
CA ARG A 155 -27.62 -19.24 -5.69
C ARG A 155 -27.57 -19.56 -4.19
N MET A 156 -26.38 -19.60 -3.58
CA MET A 156 -26.22 -19.81 -2.14
C MET A 156 -26.77 -18.62 -1.34
N GLN A 157 -26.51 -17.39 -1.79
CA GLN A 157 -26.99 -16.19 -1.09
C GLN A 157 -28.52 -16.05 -1.15
N LEU A 158 -29.14 -16.45 -2.26
CA LEU A 158 -30.59 -16.47 -2.43
C LEU A 158 -31.30 -17.55 -1.60
N SER A 159 -30.58 -18.59 -1.16
CA SER A 159 -31.11 -19.63 -0.26
C SER A 159 -31.12 -19.24 1.23
N GLY A 160 -30.85 -17.97 1.57
CA GLY A 160 -30.93 -17.45 2.93
C GLY A 160 -29.64 -17.53 3.76
N VAL A 161 -28.55 -18.06 3.18
CA VAL A 161 -27.21 -18.00 3.78
C VAL A 161 -26.54 -16.72 3.29
N LEU A 162 -26.74 -15.60 3.99
CA LEU A 162 -25.93 -14.40 3.75
C LEU A 162 -24.50 -14.67 4.23
N PHE A 163 -23.51 -14.35 3.39
CA PHE A 163 -22.05 -14.42 3.64
C PHE A 163 -21.69 -15.04 5.01
N PRO A 164 -21.51 -16.37 5.10
CA PRO A 164 -21.34 -17.04 6.38
C PRO A 164 -20.07 -16.55 7.08
N GLY A 165 -20.24 -15.74 8.14
CA GLY A 165 -19.22 -15.38 9.13
C GLY A 165 -17.82 -15.03 8.61
N PHE A 166 -16.84 -15.13 9.49
CA PHE A 166 -15.42 -15.09 9.11
C PHE A 166 -15.04 -16.43 8.47
N TYR A 167 -14.37 -16.40 7.31
CA TYR A 167 -13.67 -17.56 6.77
C TYR A 167 -12.18 -17.37 7.01
N ASN A 168 -11.56 -18.30 7.75
CA ASN A 168 -10.13 -18.28 8.03
C ASN A 168 -9.64 -16.98 8.71
N ASN A 169 -10.47 -16.42 9.61
CA ASN A 169 -10.26 -15.13 10.29
C ASN A 169 -10.35 -13.88 9.41
N SER A 170 -10.71 -14.02 8.12
CA SER A 170 -11.03 -12.90 7.23
C SER A 170 -12.52 -12.80 6.96
N ASN A 171 -13.02 -11.59 6.83
CA ASN A 171 -14.38 -11.34 6.36
C ASN A 171 -14.39 -11.43 4.82
N PRO A 172 -15.24 -12.27 4.19
CA PRO A 172 -15.29 -12.41 2.74
C PRO A 172 -15.53 -11.08 1.99
N LEU A 173 -16.30 -10.15 2.57
CA LEU A 173 -16.53 -8.84 1.95
C LEU A 173 -15.25 -7.98 1.97
N ILE A 174 -14.47 -8.03 3.05
CA ILE A 174 -13.19 -7.31 3.13
C ILE A 174 -12.22 -7.86 2.09
N GLU A 175 -12.12 -9.18 1.96
CA GLU A 175 -11.27 -9.83 0.95
C GLU A 175 -11.71 -9.48 -0.48
N MET A 176 -13.02 -9.52 -0.76
CA MET A 176 -13.57 -9.11 -2.05
C MET A 176 -13.29 -7.63 -2.35
N SER A 177 -13.47 -6.74 -1.37
CA SER A 177 -13.19 -5.31 -1.51
C SER A 177 -11.70 -5.04 -1.72
N SER A 178 -10.82 -5.73 -0.99
CA SER A 178 -9.37 -5.61 -1.14
C SER A 178 -8.90 -6.08 -2.53
N ALA A 179 -9.36 -7.26 -2.96
CA ALA A 179 -9.06 -7.77 -4.30
C ALA A 179 -9.59 -6.84 -5.40
N ALA A 180 -10.83 -6.36 -5.27
CA ALA A 180 -11.40 -5.39 -6.21
C ALA A 180 -10.60 -4.08 -6.25
N SER A 181 -10.16 -3.57 -5.09
CA SER A 181 -9.34 -2.37 -4.98
C SER A 181 -8.00 -2.54 -5.71
N ALA A 182 -7.32 -3.68 -5.53
CA ALA A 182 -6.06 -3.96 -6.22
C ALA A 182 -6.24 -4.01 -7.75
N ILE A 183 -7.25 -4.74 -8.23
CA ILE A 183 -7.57 -4.89 -9.66
C ILE A 183 -7.96 -3.55 -10.30
N MET A 184 -8.86 -2.80 -9.67
CA MET A 184 -9.36 -1.54 -10.23
C MET A 184 -8.28 -0.46 -10.23
N ASN A 185 -7.45 -0.37 -9.19
CA ASN A 185 -6.33 0.58 -9.18
C ASN A 185 -5.34 0.29 -10.31
N ASP A 186 -4.98 -0.98 -10.54
CA ASP A 186 -4.13 -1.36 -11.66
C ASP A 186 -4.76 -0.99 -13.01
N TYR A 187 -6.07 -1.26 -13.18
CA TYR A 187 -6.82 -0.89 -14.38
C TYR A 187 -6.81 0.62 -14.63
N TYR A 188 -7.06 1.45 -13.61
CA TYR A 188 -7.05 2.91 -13.73
C TYR A 188 -5.67 3.43 -14.15
N ILE A 189 -4.60 3.01 -13.46
CA ILE A 189 -3.24 3.45 -13.75
C ILE A 189 -2.83 3.00 -15.16
N SER A 190 -3.04 1.72 -15.49
CA SER A 190 -2.76 1.18 -16.83
C SER A 190 -3.50 1.96 -17.92
N THR A 191 -4.75 2.35 -17.68
CA THR A 191 -5.54 3.15 -18.63
C THR A 191 -4.93 4.52 -18.86
N ILE A 192 -4.51 5.22 -17.80
CA ILE A 192 -3.86 6.54 -17.89
C ILE A 192 -2.53 6.44 -18.64
N TYR A 193 -1.65 5.50 -18.25
CA TYR A 193 -0.33 5.33 -18.86
C TYR A 193 -0.43 4.93 -20.34
N ARG A 194 -1.37 4.04 -20.70
CA ARG A 194 -1.63 3.66 -22.09
C ARG A 194 -2.21 4.80 -22.92
N ALA A 195 -3.19 5.53 -22.40
CA ALA A 195 -3.80 6.66 -23.12
C ALA A 195 -2.77 7.75 -23.48
N LEU A 196 -1.70 7.86 -22.68
CA LEU A 196 -0.64 8.84 -22.88
C LEU A 196 0.61 8.26 -23.57
N GLY A 197 0.57 7.00 -24.03
CA GLY A 197 1.69 6.34 -24.73
C GLY A 197 2.94 6.21 -23.87
N ALA A 198 2.76 5.89 -22.58
CA ALA A 198 3.80 5.76 -21.58
C ALA A 198 3.77 4.39 -20.89
N GLU A 199 3.21 3.36 -21.52
CA GLU A 199 2.93 2.04 -20.93
C GLU A 199 4.14 1.45 -20.19
N THR A 200 5.34 1.63 -20.72
CA THR A 200 6.59 1.07 -20.17
C THR A 200 7.10 1.78 -18.92
N ASN A 201 6.52 2.94 -18.57
CA ASN A 201 6.82 3.69 -17.35
C ASN A 201 6.05 3.17 -16.12
N TYR A 202 4.99 2.38 -16.33
CA TYR A 202 4.26 1.72 -15.26
C TYR A 202 4.58 0.22 -15.24
N LEU A 203 5.13 -0.26 -14.12
CA LEU A 203 5.43 -1.68 -13.92
C LEU A 203 4.67 -2.17 -12.67
N ARG A 204 3.68 -3.05 -12.88
CA ARG A 204 3.00 -3.79 -11.81
C ARG A 204 3.60 -5.20 -11.72
N ILE A 205 4.01 -5.60 -10.53
CA ILE A 205 4.44 -6.97 -10.23
C ILE A 205 3.51 -7.53 -9.17
N GLU A 206 2.76 -8.58 -9.52
CA GLU A 206 1.72 -9.19 -8.70
C GLU A 206 1.66 -10.69 -8.96
N GLU A 207 1.49 -11.50 -7.92
CA GLU A 207 1.14 -12.92 -8.04
C GLU A 207 -0.39 -13.09 -8.01
N THR A 208 -1.01 -13.57 -9.08
CA THR A 208 -2.48 -13.56 -9.19
C THR A 208 -3.18 -14.84 -8.70
N ALA A 209 -2.43 -15.89 -8.37
CA ALA A 209 -2.98 -17.21 -8.11
C ALA A 209 -2.45 -17.87 -6.83
N LEU A 210 -2.41 -17.13 -5.72
CA LEU A 210 -2.09 -17.72 -4.42
C LEU A 210 -3.23 -18.64 -3.96
N THR A 211 -2.87 -19.79 -3.36
CA THR A 211 -3.85 -20.77 -2.87
C THR A 211 -3.43 -21.39 -1.54
N GLY A 212 -4.40 -21.89 -0.78
CA GLY A 212 -4.17 -22.66 0.44
C GLY A 212 -3.57 -21.85 1.59
N ASN A 213 -2.65 -22.43 2.35
CA ASN A 213 -2.10 -21.78 3.56
C ASN A 213 -1.32 -20.48 3.29
N ILE A 214 -0.94 -20.23 2.04
CA ILE A 214 -0.16 -19.07 1.60
C ILE A 214 -1.02 -17.80 1.60
N THR A 215 -2.34 -17.94 1.45
CA THR A 215 -3.27 -16.80 1.38
C THR A 215 -3.58 -16.21 2.76
N GLN A 216 -3.16 -16.89 3.84
CA GLN A 216 -3.30 -16.43 5.21
C GLN A 216 -2.26 -15.35 5.51
N ILE A 217 -2.70 -14.10 5.61
CA ILE A 217 -1.84 -12.93 5.86
C ILE A 217 -1.08 -13.01 7.19
N ASP A 218 -1.55 -13.84 8.13
CA ASP A 218 -1.01 -13.98 9.48
C ASP A 218 -0.30 -15.33 9.74
N ASN A 219 -0.12 -16.15 8.70
CA ASN A 219 0.62 -17.41 8.82
C ASN A 219 2.14 -17.17 8.79
N ALA A 220 2.69 -16.84 9.96
CA ALA A 220 4.12 -16.60 10.17
C ALA A 220 4.94 -17.87 10.46
N THR A 221 4.47 -19.06 10.06
CA THR A 221 5.28 -20.28 10.20
C THR A 221 6.50 -20.23 9.29
N GLU A 222 7.63 -20.80 9.72
CA GLU A 222 8.86 -20.82 8.93
C GLU A 222 8.67 -21.46 7.55
N ALA A 223 7.89 -22.54 7.49
CA ALA A 223 7.52 -23.19 6.23
C ALA A 223 6.77 -22.25 5.28
N ASN A 224 5.77 -21.50 5.78
CA ASN A 224 5.01 -20.56 4.97
C ASN A 224 5.87 -19.36 4.51
N MET A 225 6.73 -18.82 5.38
CA MET A 225 7.65 -17.74 5.04
C MET A 225 8.66 -18.17 3.96
N ASN A 226 9.20 -19.38 4.04
CA ASN A 226 10.09 -19.93 3.02
C ASN A 226 9.37 -20.14 1.68
N LEU A 227 8.10 -20.56 1.71
CA LEU A 227 7.29 -20.70 0.51
C LEU A 227 6.97 -19.35 -0.14
N LEU A 228 6.61 -18.33 0.65
CA LEU A 228 6.41 -16.96 0.15
C LEU A 228 7.69 -16.40 -0.49
N LYS A 229 8.87 -16.67 0.09
CA LYS A 229 10.16 -16.33 -0.52
C LYS A 229 10.33 -17.01 -1.87
N GLN A 230 10.09 -18.32 -1.95
CA GLN A 230 10.19 -19.07 -3.20
C GLN A 230 9.21 -18.56 -4.27
N ILE A 231 7.99 -18.17 -3.87
CA ILE A 231 7.02 -17.53 -4.78
C ILE A 231 7.59 -16.22 -5.33
N GLY A 232 8.19 -15.38 -4.49
CA GLY A 232 8.85 -14.15 -4.94
C GLY A 232 9.99 -14.41 -5.94
N GLU A 233 10.84 -15.42 -5.66
CA GLU A 233 11.92 -15.84 -6.57
C GLU A 233 11.39 -16.34 -7.92
N ASN A 234 10.29 -17.12 -7.90
CA ASN A 234 9.63 -17.59 -9.12
C ASN A 234 8.91 -16.45 -9.87
N LEU A 235 8.34 -15.49 -9.15
CA LEU A 235 7.63 -14.34 -9.72
C LEU A 235 8.57 -13.50 -10.58
N LEU A 236 9.85 -13.39 -10.22
CA LEU A 236 10.87 -12.75 -11.07
C LEU A 236 10.99 -13.38 -12.45
N LYS A 237 10.72 -14.69 -12.59
CA LYS A 237 10.83 -15.44 -13.85
C LYS A 237 9.53 -15.45 -14.66
N LYS A 238 8.41 -15.01 -14.07
CA LYS A 238 7.14 -14.87 -14.79
C LYS A 238 7.18 -13.67 -15.74
N GLN A 239 6.33 -13.71 -16.78
CA GLN A 239 6.14 -12.60 -17.71
C GLN A 239 5.60 -11.37 -16.99
N ALA A 240 6.10 -10.18 -17.34
CA ALA A 240 5.70 -8.91 -16.72
C ALA A 240 4.29 -8.47 -17.12
N SER A 241 3.81 -8.88 -18.29
CA SER A 241 2.43 -8.64 -18.73
C SER A 241 1.98 -9.69 -19.73
N ASN A 242 0.66 -9.88 -19.83
CA ASN A 242 0.08 -10.83 -20.79
C ASN A 242 0.44 -10.44 -22.23
N GLY A 243 1.03 -11.39 -22.97
CA GLY A 243 1.44 -11.18 -24.36
C GLY A 243 2.81 -10.50 -24.53
N ASN A 244 3.52 -10.21 -23.43
CA ASN A 244 4.90 -9.74 -23.47
C ASN A 244 5.86 -10.89 -23.14
N THR A 245 6.98 -10.96 -23.86
CA THR A 245 8.04 -11.95 -23.60
C THR A 245 8.99 -11.52 -22.48
N GLU A 246 9.00 -10.22 -22.10
CA GLU A 246 9.82 -9.69 -21.00
C GLU A 246 9.37 -10.28 -19.67
N THR A 247 10.33 -10.81 -18.90
CA THR A 247 10.13 -11.28 -17.53
C THR A 247 10.13 -10.13 -16.52
N ASN A 248 9.57 -10.35 -15.33
CA ASN A 248 9.63 -9.37 -14.24
C ASN A 248 11.07 -8.98 -13.88
N GLU A 249 12.02 -9.92 -13.90
CA GLU A 249 13.43 -9.64 -13.65
C GLU A 249 14.03 -8.69 -14.69
N GLU A 250 13.74 -8.90 -15.98
CA GLU A 250 14.23 -8.04 -17.06
C GLU A 250 13.63 -6.64 -16.96
N ALA A 251 12.32 -6.54 -16.71
CA ALA A 251 11.64 -5.26 -16.51
C ALA A 251 12.21 -4.49 -15.31
N LEU A 252 12.51 -5.18 -14.19
CA LEU A 252 13.16 -4.60 -13.03
C LEU A 252 14.59 -4.13 -13.32
N LYS A 253 15.38 -4.90 -14.08
CA LYS A 253 16.73 -4.48 -14.52
C LYS A 253 16.67 -3.22 -15.39
N ARG A 254 15.71 -3.17 -16.31
CA ARG A 254 15.44 -1.98 -17.15
C ARG A 254 15.09 -0.77 -16.28
N LEU A 255 14.17 -0.93 -15.33
CA LEU A 255 13.79 0.14 -14.41
C LEU A 255 14.98 0.61 -13.55
N ALA A 256 15.77 -0.34 -13.01
CA ALA A 256 16.96 -0.02 -12.21
C ALA A 256 17.99 0.79 -13.01
N LYS A 257 18.17 0.49 -14.30
CA LYS A 257 19.02 1.28 -15.20
C LYS A 257 18.51 2.72 -15.32
N LEU A 258 17.21 2.92 -15.57
CA LEU A 258 16.60 4.25 -15.67
C LEU A 258 16.75 5.07 -14.38
N LEU A 259 16.54 4.44 -13.21
CA LEU A 259 16.73 5.09 -11.91
C LEU A 259 18.19 5.52 -11.68
N SER A 260 19.14 4.65 -12.02
CA SER A 260 20.58 4.93 -11.92
C SER A 260 21.00 6.09 -12.83
N GLU A 261 20.57 6.07 -14.09
CA GLU A 261 20.84 7.13 -15.05
C GLU A 261 20.24 8.46 -14.60
N ARG A 262 18.98 8.47 -14.14
CA ARG A 262 18.32 9.68 -13.60
C ARG A 262 19.08 10.25 -12.40
N LYS A 263 19.58 9.40 -11.49
CA LYS A 263 20.38 9.84 -10.34
C LYS A 263 21.70 10.47 -10.78
N LYS A 264 22.42 9.86 -11.74
CA LYS A 264 23.67 10.39 -12.30
C LYS A 264 23.46 11.74 -12.99
N LEU A 265 22.41 11.87 -13.79
CA LEU A 265 22.08 13.11 -14.49
C LEU A 265 21.81 14.27 -13.51
N ARG A 266 21.10 14.00 -12.40
CA ARG A 266 20.85 15.01 -11.36
C ARG A 266 22.13 15.41 -10.62
N ALA A 267 22.98 14.45 -10.30
CA ALA A 267 24.28 14.74 -9.66
C ALA A 267 25.16 15.63 -10.56
N ASN A 268 25.22 15.34 -11.87
CA ASN A 268 25.99 16.14 -12.82
C ASN A 268 25.46 17.58 -12.95
N LYS A 269 24.14 17.76 -12.95
CA LYS A 269 23.51 19.11 -12.99
C LYS A 269 23.72 19.91 -11.70
N ALA A 270 23.82 19.25 -10.56
CA ALA A 270 24.08 19.93 -9.27
C ALA A 270 25.54 20.36 -9.10
N SER A 271 26.46 19.75 -9.86
CA SER A 271 27.89 20.09 -9.87
C SER A 271 28.27 21.17 -10.89
N GLN A 272 27.31 21.71 -11.64
CA GLN A 272 27.46 22.82 -12.59
C GLN A 272 26.87 24.09 -12.00
#